data_AF-T0ZUC7-F1
#
_entry.id   AF-T0ZUC7-F1
#
_cell.length_a   1.000
_cell.length_b   1.000
_cell.length_c   1.000
_cell.angle_alpha   90.00
_cell.angle_beta   90.00
_cell.angle_gamma   90.00
#
_symmetry.space_group_name_H-M   'P 1'
#
loop_
_entity.id
_entity.type
_entity.pdbx_description
1 polymer ?
#
loop_
_entity_poly.entity_id
_entity_poly.type
_entity_poly.pdbx_seq_one_letter_code
_entity_poly.pdbx_strand_id
1 'polypeptide(L)'
;MLEADLKPADIVSSLDRYIVGQTDAKRAMAIALRNRMRRMEVAPESRKDIVPSNILLIGPTGVGKTEIARRLAQLTNSPFIKVEATKFTEVGYVGRDVESIIRDLLEQTITHMQSHRVAEVEAEASQRAESR
;
A
#
# COMPACT_ATOMS: atom_id res chain seq x y z
N MET A 1 11.66 8.08 4.02
CA MET A 1 11.83 7.01 5.03
C MET A 1 10.45 6.72 5.60
N LEU A 2 9.95 5.48 5.57
CA LEU A 2 8.71 5.13 6.29
C LEU A 2 8.88 5.61 7.73
N GLU A 3 8.04 6.51 8.22
CA GLU A 3 8.10 6.98 9.61
C GLU A 3 8.05 5.75 10.51
N ALA A 4 9.20 5.38 11.05
CA ALA A 4 9.44 4.08 11.67
C ALA A 4 8.62 3.85 12.95
N ASP A 5 7.74 4.77 13.31
CA ASP A 5 7.00 4.70 14.56
C ASP A 5 5.50 5.03 14.50
N LEU A 6 4.89 4.94 13.32
CA LEU A 6 3.42 5.00 13.21
C LEU A 6 2.79 3.94 14.12
N LYS A 7 2.09 4.38 15.18
CA LYS A 7 1.37 3.45 16.07
C LYS A 7 0.05 3.08 15.39
N PRO A 8 -0.52 1.90 15.71
CA PRO A 8 -1.83 1.52 15.18
C PRO A 8 -2.92 2.58 15.38
N ALA A 9 -2.88 3.32 16.51
CA ALA A 9 -3.80 4.42 16.78
C ALA A 9 -3.65 5.59 15.80
N ASP A 10 -2.41 5.95 15.43
CA ASP A 10 -2.14 7.04 14.49
C ASP A 10 -2.61 6.67 13.08
N ILE A 11 -2.41 5.40 12.69
CA ILE A 11 -2.91 4.86 11.42
C ILE A 11 -4.45 4.93 11.38
N VAL A 12 -5.13 4.49 12.45
CA VAL A 12 -6.60 4.57 12.53
C VAL A 12 -7.07 6.02 12.44
N SER A 13 -6.45 6.93 13.20
CA SER A 13 -6.79 8.37 13.17
C SER A 13 -6.60 8.97 11.77
N SER A 14 -5.52 8.59 11.07
CA SER A 14 -5.29 9.02 9.69
C SER A 14 -6.38 8.51 8.74
N LEU A 15 -6.81 7.25 8.89
CA LEU A 15 -7.90 6.64 8.11
C LEU A 15 -9.27 7.25 8.44
N ASP A 16 -9.50 7.69 9.68
CA ASP A 16 -10.75 8.34 10.11
C ASP A 16 -11.02 9.64 9.36
N ARG A 17 -9.98 10.32 8.85
CA ARG A 17 -10.13 11.53 8.03
C ARG A 17 -10.79 11.29 6.67
N TYR A 18 -10.79 10.04 6.18
CA TYR A 18 -11.26 9.70 4.83
C TYR A 18 -12.39 8.67 4.82
N ILE A 19 -12.47 7.82 5.83
CA ILE A 19 -13.45 6.74 5.92
C ILE A 19 -14.29 6.95 7.17
N VAL A 20 -15.61 6.98 7.04
CA VAL A 20 -16.53 7.07 8.18
C VAL A 20 -16.86 5.67 8.71
N GLY A 21 -16.83 5.47 10.03
CA GLY A 21 -17.12 4.17 10.66
C GLY A 21 -16.06 3.10 10.37
N GLN A 22 -16.47 1.83 10.22
CA GLN A 22 -15.58 0.70 9.91
C GLN A 22 -14.40 0.51 10.88
N THR A 23 -14.62 0.78 12.17
CA THR A 23 -13.57 0.80 13.20
C THR A 23 -12.77 -0.50 13.27
N ASP A 24 -13.42 -1.66 13.17
CA ASP A 24 -12.75 -2.96 13.25
C ASP A 24 -11.85 -3.21 12.03
N ALA A 25 -12.32 -2.85 10.82
CA ALA A 25 -11.53 -2.97 9.61
C ALA A 25 -10.29 -2.06 9.67
N LYS A 26 -10.45 -0.80 10.10
CA LYS A 26 -9.32 0.14 10.27
C LYS A 26 -8.30 -0.38 11.28
N ARG A 27 -8.78 -0.87 12.43
CA ARG A 27 -7.93 -1.44 13.49
C ARG A 27 -7.16 -2.67 12.99
N ALA A 28 -7.84 -3.61 12.31
CA ALA A 28 -7.19 -4.80 11.76
C ALA A 28 -6.10 -4.45 10.74
N MET A 29 -6.39 -3.50 9.83
CA MET A 29 -5.44 -3.00 8.84
C MET A 29 -4.24 -2.31 9.50
N ALA A 30 -4.47 -1.49 10.52
CA ALA A 30 -3.41 -0.82 11.27
C ALA A 30 -2.49 -1.79 12.01
N ILE A 31 -3.05 -2.83 12.63
CA ILE A 31 -2.28 -3.88 13.31
C ILE A 31 -1.44 -4.67 12.30
N ALA A 32 -2.02 -5.07 11.17
CA ALA A 32 -1.29 -5.80 10.13
C ALA A 32 -0.10 -5.00 9.58
N LEU A 33 -0.29 -3.69 9.37
CA LEU A 33 0.78 -2.80 8.97
C LEU A 33 1.88 -2.69 10.03
N ARG A 34 1.51 -2.47 11.31
CA ARG A 34 2.50 -2.40 12.39
C ARG A 34 3.26 -3.72 12.56
N ASN A 35 2.59 -4.87 12.39
CA ASN A 35 3.23 -6.18 12.41
C ASN A 35 4.26 -6.32 11.29
N ARG A 36 3.97 -5.80 10.09
CA ARG A 36 4.94 -5.74 8.99
C ARG A 36 6.16 -4.89 9.35
N MET A 37 5.97 -3.76 10.04
CA MET A 37 7.08 -2.91 10.49
C MET A 37 7.93 -3.60 11.56
N ARG A 38 7.28 -4.17 12.59
CA ARG A 38 7.95 -4.95 13.64
C ARG A 38 8.75 -6.12 13.08
N ARG A 39 8.26 -6.79 12.05
CA ARG A 39 9.00 -7.87 11.36
C ARG A 39 10.35 -7.40 10.80
N MET A 40 10.48 -6.13 10.41
CA MET A 40 11.75 -5.57 9.93
C MET A 40 12.76 -5.31 11.06
N GLU A 41 12.30 -5.18 12.30
CA GLU A 41 13.13 -4.97 13.49
C GLU A 41 13.62 -6.30 14.10
N VAL A 42 12.99 -7.41 13.74
CA VAL A 42 13.38 -8.75 14.20
C VAL A 42 14.66 -9.22 13.48
N ALA A 43 15.49 -9.98 14.21
CA ALA A 43 16.71 -10.60 13.68
C ALA A 43 16.45 -11.42 12.41
N PRO A 44 17.37 -11.43 11.42
CA PRO A 44 17.15 -12.08 10.13
C PRO A 44 16.74 -13.55 10.21
N GLU A 45 17.28 -14.32 11.16
CA GLU A 45 16.95 -15.74 11.28
C GLU A 45 15.50 -15.96 11.74
N SER A 46 15.04 -15.21 12.74
CA SER A 46 13.65 -15.29 13.21
C SER A 46 12.65 -14.65 12.25
N ARG A 47 13.09 -13.83 11.28
CA ARG A 47 12.21 -13.18 10.30
C ARG A 47 11.58 -14.16 9.30
N LYS A 48 12.24 -15.29 9.04
CA LYS A 48 11.78 -16.33 8.10
C LYS A 48 10.52 -17.04 8.62
N ASP A 49 10.40 -17.17 9.94
CA ASP A 49 9.27 -17.85 10.60
C ASP A 49 8.03 -16.96 10.73
N ILE A 50 8.16 -15.65 10.47
CA ILE A 50 7.06 -14.68 10.56
C ILE A 50 6.42 -14.51 9.19
N VAL A 51 5.24 -15.12 9.01
CA VAL A 51 4.42 -15.01 7.80
C VAL A 51 3.69 -13.66 7.76
N PRO A 52 3.57 -12.99 6.59
CA PRO A 52 2.77 -11.78 6.45
C PRO A 52 1.29 -12.01 6.82
N SER A 53 0.71 -11.08 7.59
CA SER A 53 -0.70 -11.09 7.93
C SER A 53 -1.53 -10.57 6.76
N ASN A 54 -2.03 -11.48 5.90
CA ASN A 54 -2.99 -11.15 4.86
C ASN A 54 -4.36 -10.83 5.48
N ILE A 55 -5.14 -9.97 4.82
CA ILE A 55 -6.42 -9.46 5.34
C ILE A 55 -7.54 -9.80 4.37
N LEU A 56 -8.62 -10.35 4.91
CA LEU A 56 -9.88 -10.56 4.18
C LEU A 56 -10.93 -9.59 4.73
N LEU A 57 -11.37 -8.64 3.90
CA LEU A 57 -12.45 -7.70 4.25
C LEU A 57 -13.79 -8.22 3.73
N ILE A 58 -14.73 -8.48 4.63
CA ILE A 58 -16.07 -9.00 4.31
C ILE A 58 -17.10 -7.89 4.54
N GLY A 59 -17.97 -7.65 3.55
CA GLY A 59 -19.06 -6.68 3.65
C GLY A 59 -19.64 -6.29 2.29
N PRO A 60 -20.78 -5.57 2.26
CA PRO A 60 -21.44 -5.18 1.01
C PRO A 60 -20.61 -4.17 0.21
N THR A 61 -20.96 -3.95 -1.06
CA THR A 61 -20.31 -2.93 -1.90
C THR A 61 -20.54 -1.52 -1.33
N GLY A 62 -19.64 -0.58 -1.64
CA GLY A 62 -19.79 0.83 -1.23
C GLY A 62 -19.38 1.17 0.22
N VAL A 63 -19.15 0.20 1.11
CA VAL A 63 -18.82 0.48 2.54
C VAL A 63 -17.36 0.91 2.81
N GLY A 64 -16.55 1.13 1.77
CA GLY A 64 -15.18 1.62 1.92
C GLY A 64 -14.06 0.57 2.00
N LYS A 65 -14.34 -0.72 1.73
CA LYS A 65 -13.30 -1.79 1.76
C LYS A 65 -12.05 -1.45 0.94
N THR A 66 -12.25 -1.08 -0.33
CA THR A 66 -11.14 -0.71 -1.23
C THR A 66 -10.50 0.61 -0.83
N GLU A 67 -11.29 1.55 -0.30
CA GLU A 67 -10.80 2.87 0.11
C GLU A 67 -9.87 2.77 1.33
N ILE A 68 -10.18 1.91 2.30
CA ILE A 68 -9.30 1.63 3.45
C ILE A 68 -7.93 1.15 2.96
N ALA A 69 -7.89 0.17 2.04
CA ALA A 69 -6.63 -0.35 1.51
C ALA A 69 -5.85 0.71 0.71
N ARG A 70 -6.54 1.47 -0.15
CA ARG A 70 -5.94 2.56 -0.94
C ARG A 70 -5.34 3.65 -0.05
N ARG A 71 -6.08 4.11 0.96
CA ARG A 71 -5.62 5.16 1.89
C ARG A 71 -4.46 4.69 2.75
N LEU A 72 -4.47 3.43 3.17
CA LEU A 72 -3.35 2.86 3.89
C LEU A 72 -2.07 2.86 3.04
N ALA A 73 -2.17 2.46 1.76
CA ALA A 73 -1.02 2.47 0.87
C ALA A 73 -0.48 3.89 0.61
N GLN A 74 -1.37 4.89 0.48
CA GLN A 74 -0.96 6.30 0.39
C GLN A 74 -0.26 6.77 1.67
N LEU A 75 -0.79 6.43 2.85
CA LEU A 75 -0.19 6.79 4.14
C LEU A 75 1.23 6.24 4.28
N THR A 76 1.48 5.03 3.79
CA THR A 76 2.79 4.39 3.85
C THR A 76 3.63 4.61 2.60
N ASN A 77 3.23 5.53 1.72
CA ASN A 77 3.89 5.81 0.45
C ASN A 77 4.25 4.53 -0.35
N SER A 78 3.34 3.56 -0.34
CA SER A 78 3.54 2.21 -0.88
C SER A 78 2.83 2.05 -2.22
N PRO A 79 3.43 1.33 -3.18
CA PRO A 79 2.77 1.01 -4.45
C PRO A 79 1.51 0.18 -4.20
N PHE A 80 0.46 0.45 -4.98
CA PHE A 80 -0.86 -0.15 -4.79
C PHE A 80 -1.52 -0.48 -6.13
N ILE A 81 -2.12 -1.65 -6.24
CA ILE A 81 -2.91 -2.07 -7.39
C ILE A 81 -4.27 -2.63 -6.94
N LYS A 82 -5.30 -2.41 -7.75
CA LYS A 82 -6.63 -3.00 -7.57
C LYS A 82 -6.87 -4.01 -8.67
N VAL A 83 -7.06 -5.26 -8.30
CA VAL A 83 -7.29 -6.37 -9.24
C VAL A 83 -8.64 -7.04 -8.92
N GLU A 84 -9.34 -7.49 -9.96
CA GLU A 84 -10.61 -8.22 -9.84
C GLU A 84 -10.35 -9.70 -10.12
N ALA A 85 -10.61 -10.56 -9.13
CA ALA A 85 -10.28 -11.98 -9.20
C ALA A 85 -11.01 -12.73 -10.32
N THR A 86 -12.22 -12.30 -10.67
CA THR A 86 -13.01 -12.92 -11.75
C THR A 86 -12.38 -12.79 -13.14
N LYS A 87 -11.43 -11.84 -13.33
CA LYS A 87 -10.67 -11.69 -14.58
C LYS A 87 -9.72 -12.84 -14.88
N PHE A 88 -9.43 -13.68 -13.89
CA PHE A 88 -8.52 -14.83 -14.00
C PHE A 88 -9.27 -16.16 -14.12
N THR A 89 -10.61 -16.13 -14.04
CA THR A 89 -11.46 -17.34 -14.05
C THR A 89 -12.38 -17.40 -15.27
N GLU A 90 -12.22 -16.53 -16.26
CA GLU A 90 -13.11 -16.52 -17.44
C GLU A 90 -12.75 -17.66 -18.40
N VAL A 91 -13.76 -18.50 -18.67
CA VAL A 91 -13.69 -19.72 -19.46
C VAL A 91 -13.48 -19.36 -20.93
N GLY A 92 -12.24 -19.46 -21.43
CA GLY A 92 -11.95 -19.30 -22.86
C GLY A 92 -10.55 -18.76 -23.16
N TYR A 93 -9.65 -19.68 -23.47
CA TYR A 93 -8.48 -19.53 -24.35
C TYR A 93 -7.61 -18.26 -24.12
N VAL A 94 -6.63 -18.41 -23.23
CA VAL A 94 -5.63 -17.40 -22.81
C VAL A 94 -6.20 -16.32 -21.88
N GLY A 95 -6.66 -16.74 -20.70
CA GLY A 95 -6.96 -15.82 -19.60
C GLY A 95 -5.74 -14.95 -19.23
N ARG A 96 -5.99 -13.78 -18.64
CA ARG A 96 -4.90 -12.96 -18.08
C ARG A 96 -4.10 -13.80 -17.08
N ASP A 97 -2.78 -13.77 -17.22
CA ASP A 97 -1.86 -14.48 -16.33
C ASP A 97 -1.89 -13.87 -14.92
N VAL A 98 -1.97 -14.69 -13.88
CA VAL A 98 -1.91 -14.24 -12.48
C VAL A 98 -0.58 -13.52 -12.19
N GLU A 99 0.50 -13.86 -12.91
CA GLU A 99 1.78 -13.14 -12.81
C GLU A 99 1.67 -11.67 -13.24
N SER A 100 0.67 -11.31 -14.06
CA SER A 100 0.42 -9.91 -14.42
C SER A 100 0.14 -9.03 -13.21
N ILE A 101 -0.42 -9.57 -12.12
CA ILE A 101 -0.64 -8.82 -10.87
C ILE A 101 0.70 -8.28 -10.33
N ILE A 102 1.74 -9.11 -10.34
CA ILE A 102 3.07 -8.70 -9.85
C ILE A 102 3.74 -7.76 -10.84
N ARG A 103 3.57 -8.00 -12.14
CA ARG A 103 4.10 -7.13 -13.20
C ARG A 103 3.52 -5.72 -13.11
N ASP A 104 2.20 -5.59 -12.97
CA ASP A 104 1.51 -4.31 -12.83
C ASP A 104 1.93 -3.60 -11.54
N LEU A 105 2.10 -4.33 -10.43
CA LEU A 105 2.60 -3.75 -9.17
C LEU A 105 4.03 -3.22 -9.31
N LEU A 106 4.90 -3.94 -10.02
CA LEU A 106 6.26 -3.52 -10.29
C LEU A 106 6.29 -2.26 -11.15
N GLU A 107 5.47 -2.20 -12.20
CA GLU A 107 5.35 -1.02 -13.06
C GLU A 107 4.89 0.19 -12.25
N GLN A 108 3.84 0.05 -11.43
CA GLN A 108 3.40 1.11 -10.51
C GLN A 108 4.49 1.54 -9.54
N THR A 109 5.32 0.60 -9.07
CA THR A 109 6.45 0.91 -8.19
C THR A 109 7.50 1.77 -8.91
N ILE A 110 7.83 1.43 -10.16
CA ILE A 110 8.78 2.18 -10.98
C ILE A 110 8.27 3.60 -11.21
N THR A 111 7.01 3.75 -11.65
CA THR A 111 6.38 5.05 -11.84
C THR A 111 6.38 5.86 -10.56
N HIS A 112 5.99 5.25 -9.43
CA HIS A 112 5.97 5.89 -8.11
C HIS A 112 7.36 6.42 -7.71
N MET A 113 8.41 5.62 -7.90
CA MET A 113 9.78 6.01 -7.59
C MET A 113 10.29 7.12 -8.52
N GLN A 114 9.95 7.07 -9.81
CA GLN A 114 10.32 8.11 -10.77
C GLN A 114 9.69 9.45 -10.39
N SER A 115 8.40 9.48 -10.09
CA SER A 115 7.70 10.69 -9.65
C SER A 115 8.31 11.27 -8.38
N HIS A 116 8.64 10.44 -7.39
CA HIS A 116 9.34 10.88 -6.17
C HIS A 116 10.69 11.51 -6.47
N ARG A 117 11.52 10.86 -7.30
CA ARG A 117 12.84 11.37 -7.66
C ARG A 117 12.80 12.68 -8.43
N VAL A 118 11.83 12.83 -9.34
CA VAL A 118 11.63 14.08 -10.09
C VAL A 118 11.28 15.21 -9.12
N ALA A 119 10.34 14.98 -8.20
CA ALA A 119 9.95 15.98 -7.20
C ALA A 119 11.11 16.39 -6.28
N GLU A 120 11.99 15.47 -5.90
CA GLU A 120 13.17 15.76 -5.07
C GLU A 120 14.14 16.75 -5.73
N VAL A 121 14.32 16.66 -7.05
CA VAL A 121 15.29 17.51 -7.79
C VAL A 121 14.67 18.76 -8.40
N GLU A 122 13.33 18.87 -8.44
CA GLU A 122 12.59 19.96 -9.08
C GLU A 122 12.91 21.33 -8.46
N ALA A 123 12.98 21.40 -7.12
CA ALA A 123 13.28 22.64 -6.41
C ALA A 123 14.69 23.16 -6.73
N GLU A 124 15.70 22.27 -6.70
CA GLU A 124 17.07 22.64 -7.07
C GLU A 124 17.19 23.02 -8.55
N ALA A 125 16.49 22.30 -9.43
CA ALA A 125 16.48 22.57 -10.86
C ALA A 125 15.88 23.95 -11.17
N SER A 126 14.79 24.34 -10.49
CA SER A 126 14.17 25.66 -10.64
C SER A 126 15.12 26.79 -10.20
N GLN A 127 15.75 26.66 -9.04
CA GLN A 127 16.70 27.66 -8.55
C GLN A 127 17.90 27.85 -9.48
N ARG A 128 18.46 26.75 -10.02
CA ARG A 128 19.56 26.82 -11.00
C ARG A 128 19.13 27.48 -12.31
N ALA A 129 17.89 27.29 -12.73
CA ALA A 129 17.34 27.91 -13.93
C ALA A 129 17.12 29.43 -13.74
N GLU A 130 16.65 29.86 -12.58
CA GLU A 130 16.45 31.28 -12.24
C GLU A 130 17.74 32.07 -12.02
N SER A 131 18.81 31.39 -11.57
CA SER A 131 20.14 32.01 -11.35
C SER A 131 20.96 32.27 -12.62
N ARG A 132 20.36 32.07 -13.81
CA ARG A 132 21.00 32.14 -15.13
C ARG A 132 20.51 33.34 -15.92
#